data_AF-V9Z8D9-F1
#
_entry.id   AF-V9Z8D9-F1
#
_cell.length_a   1.000
_cell.length_b   1.000
_cell.length_c   1.000
_cell.angle_alpha   90.00
_cell.angle_beta   90.00
_cell.angle_gamma   90.00
#
_symmetry.space_group_name_H-M   'P 1'
#
loop_
_entity.id
_entity.type
_entity.pdbx_description
1 polymer ?
#
loop_
_entity_poly.entity_id
_entity_poly.type
_entity_poly.pdbx_seq_one_letter_code
_entity_poly.pdbx_strand_id
1 'polypeptide(L)'
;MNTMMAAHPPKPADARGFTEDGIARYLADTESIDDLVAGGYLAGHDGRLIAQQLRAPQLRRAITHSVCHTVQPDVDNFYQEDGEPDADWQQRRARTVRDHCTVCPVRAACAELALRDDDTVGVRGGLAPEKLTRRLVAETTRLERARALDGRTAEARRARIAAGAELQRLSGQYLGTSGKPEKRLENIENIREAARRRDELVAAYRRAAGWTVAA
;
A
#
# COMPACT_ATOMS: atom_id res chain seq x y z
N MET A 1 -5.72 -11.37 -61.03
CA MET A 1 -4.43 -11.60 -60.34
C MET A 1 -4.59 -11.02 -58.94
N ASN A 2 -4.96 -11.86 -57.96
CA ASN A 2 -5.20 -11.43 -56.58
C ASN A 2 -4.00 -11.83 -55.71
N THR A 3 -3.29 -10.82 -55.21
CA THR A 3 -2.21 -10.95 -54.24
C THR A 3 -2.80 -11.33 -52.89
N MET A 4 -2.62 -12.57 -52.46
CA MET A 4 -2.97 -12.98 -51.10
C MET A 4 -1.97 -12.34 -50.12
N MET A 5 -2.47 -11.46 -49.25
CA MET A 5 -1.73 -10.98 -48.09
C MET A 5 -1.54 -12.15 -47.11
N ALA A 6 -0.30 -12.62 -46.97
CA ALA A 6 0.07 -13.53 -45.90
C ALA A 6 -0.01 -12.79 -44.56
N ALA A 7 -0.96 -13.19 -43.72
CA ALA A 7 -1.03 -12.75 -42.34
C ALA A 7 0.29 -13.11 -41.63
N HIS A 8 0.97 -12.11 -41.09
CA HIS A 8 2.14 -12.33 -40.25
C HIS A 8 1.70 -13.12 -39.00
N PRO A 9 2.40 -14.21 -38.65
CA PRO A 9 2.13 -14.91 -37.40
C PRO A 9 2.36 -13.94 -36.24
N PRO A 10 1.52 -13.98 -35.18
CA PRO A 10 1.73 -13.17 -34.00
C PRO A 10 3.15 -13.42 -33.49
N LYS A 11 3.89 -12.33 -33.28
CA LYS A 11 5.22 -12.35 -32.69
C LYS A 11 5.12 -13.15 -31.39
N PRO A 12 5.88 -14.24 -31.21
CA PRO A 12 5.85 -14.98 -29.95
C PRO A 12 6.17 -13.99 -28.83
N ALA A 13 5.30 -13.95 -27.82
CA ALA A 13 5.53 -13.15 -26.62
C ALA A 13 6.91 -13.55 -26.10
N ASP A 14 7.82 -12.57 -25.97
CA ASP A 14 9.12 -12.79 -25.35
C ASP A 14 8.88 -13.58 -24.07
N ALA A 15 9.51 -14.75 -23.97
CA ALA A 15 9.53 -15.55 -22.76
C ALA A 15 10.25 -14.72 -21.68
N ARG A 16 9.52 -13.81 -21.05
CA ARG A 16 9.94 -13.13 -19.82
C ARG A 16 10.09 -14.24 -18.80
N GLY A 17 11.33 -14.65 -18.54
CA GLY A 17 11.62 -15.48 -17.38
C GLY A 17 10.96 -14.81 -16.18
N PHE A 18 9.99 -15.49 -15.57
CA PHE A 18 9.33 -15.00 -14.38
C PHE A 18 10.36 -15.02 -13.25
N THR A 19 11.02 -13.90 -13.01
CA THR A 19 11.81 -13.73 -11.79
C THR A 19 10.86 -13.79 -10.60
N GLU A 20 11.35 -14.22 -9.44
CA GLU A 20 10.55 -14.24 -8.20
C GLU A 20 9.93 -12.86 -7.91
N ASP A 21 10.67 -11.79 -8.19
CA ASP A 21 10.19 -10.40 -8.14
C ASP A 21 9.03 -10.12 -9.11
N GLY A 22 9.05 -10.72 -10.31
CA GLY A 22 7.98 -10.58 -11.29
C GLY A 22 6.70 -11.26 -10.85
N ILE A 23 6.81 -12.46 -10.26
CA ILE A 23 5.68 -13.20 -9.69
C ILE A 23 5.10 -12.43 -8.49
N ALA A 24 5.97 -11.98 -7.58
CA ALA A 24 5.55 -11.22 -6.42
C ALA A 24 4.81 -9.92 -6.79
N ARG A 25 5.29 -9.23 -7.82
CA ARG A 25 4.61 -8.04 -8.36
C ARG A 25 3.27 -8.37 -8.98
N TYR A 26 3.20 -9.40 -9.80
CA TYR A 26 1.94 -9.84 -10.39
C TYR A 26 0.89 -10.13 -9.31
N LEU A 27 1.24 -10.95 -8.31
CA LEU A 27 0.33 -11.28 -7.20
C LEU A 27 -0.09 -10.04 -6.41
N ALA A 28 0.83 -9.12 -6.11
CA ALA A 28 0.51 -7.89 -5.40
C ALA A 28 -0.41 -6.93 -6.18
N ASP A 29 -0.37 -7.00 -7.51
CA ASP A 29 -1.18 -6.16 -8.40
C ASP A 29 -2.56 -6.79 -8.73
N THR A 30 -2.67 -8.12 -8.75
CA THR A 30 -3.90 -8.83 -9.15
C THR A 30 -4.74 -9.34 -8.00
N GLU A 31 -4.13 -9.75 -6.89
CA GLU A 31 -4.84 -10.37 -5.77
C GLU A 31 -5.30 -9.33 -4.75
N SER A 32 -6.47 -9.57 -4.13
CA SER A 32 -6.90 -8.74 -3.01
C SER A 32 -6.06 -9.05 -1.76
N ILE A 33 -6.04 -8.13 -0.78
CA ILE A 33 -5.34 -8.39 0.49
C ILE A 33 -5.95 -9.58 1.21
N ASP A 34 -7.26 -9.75 1.15
CA ASP A 34 -7.95 -10.85 1.82
C ASP A 34 -7.54 -12.20 1.18
N ASP A 35 -7.39 -12.24 -0.15
CA ASP A 35 -6.94 -13.43 -0.88
C ASP A 35 -5.46 -13.74 -0.62
N LEU A 36 -4.59 -12.72 -0.58
CA LEU A 36 -3.18 -12.89 -0.23
C LEU A 36 -3.00 -13.44 1.19
N VAL A 37 -3.84 -13.02 2.13
CA VAL A 37 -3.86 -13.53 3.50
C VAL A 37 -4.36 -14.97 3.53
N ALA A 38 -5.51 -15.24 2.92
CA ALA A 38 -6.14 -16.56 2.92
C ALA A 38 -5.26 -17.62 2.22
N GLY A 39 -4.57 -17.23 1.14
CA GLY A 39 -3.61 -18.08 0.43
C GLY A 39 -2.26 -18.25 1.14
N GLY A 40 -2.04 -17.61 2.28
CA GLY A 40 -0.79 -17.71 3.05
C GLY A 40 0.41 -17.01 2.38
N TYR A 41 0.18 -16.23 1.34
CA TYR A 41 1.22 -15.56 0.57
C TYR A 41 2.01 -14.53 1.40
N LEU A 42 1.42 -13.98 2.47
CA LEU A 42 2.09 -13.02 3.36
C LEU A 42 2.76 -13.65 4.59
N ALA A 43 2.71 -14.98 4.71
CA ALA A 43 3.40 -15.71 5.75
C ALA A 43 4.73 -16.29 5.27
N GLY A 44 4.82 -16.78 4.03
CA GLY A 44 5.98 -17.54 3.54
C GLY A 44 7.31 -16.77 3.44
N HIS A 45 8.37 -17.51 3.09
CA HIS A 45 9.67 -16.93 2.69
C HIS A 45 9.48 -15.91 1.56
N ASP A 46 8.65 -16.26 0.58
CA ASP A 46 8.35 -15.43 -0.60
C ASP A 46 7.40 -14.28 -0.28
N GLY A 47 6.71 -14.36 0.86
CA GLY A 47 5.83 -13.30 1.34
C GLY A 47 6.55 -11.99 1.60
N ARG A 48 7.88 -12.04 1.81
CA ARG A 48 8.71 -10.84 1.85
C ARG A 48 8.67 -10.10 0.51
N LEU A 49 8.86 -10.79 -0.61
CA LEU A 49 8.89 -10.16 -1.93
C LEU A 49 7.53 -9.53 -2.23
N ILE A 50 6.44 -10.23 -1.92
CA ILE A 50 5.07 -9.71 -2.09
C ILE A 50 4.84 -8.48 -1.20
N ALA A 51 5.18 -8.55 0.09
CA ALA A 51 5.03 -7.43 1.02
C ALA A 51 5.80 -6.19 0.56
N GLN A 52 6.99 -6.37 -0.04
CA GLN A 52 7.78 -5.25 -0.60
C GLN A 52 7.08 -4.56 -1.78
N GLN A 53 6.22 -5.26 -2.53
CA GLN A 53 5.45 -4.66 -3.62
C GLN A 53 4.23 -3.88 -3.09
N LEU A 54 3.60 -4.34 -2.00
CA LEU A 54 2.44 -3.68 -1.39
C LEU A 54 2.72 -2.23 -0.95
N ARG A 55 1.70 -1.38 -0.99
CA ARG A 55 1.75 0.00 -0.48
C ARG A 55 1.41 0.05 1.01
N ALA A 56 1.83 1.10 1.72
CA ALA A 56 1.58 1.23 3.16
C ALA A 56 0.10 1.02 3.59
N PRO A 57 -0.93 1.53 2.88
CA PRO A 57 -2.32 1.24 3.23
C PRO A 57 -2.71 -0.24 3.08
N GLN A 58 -2.17 -0.93 2.08
CA GLN A 58 -2.38 -2.37 1.88
C GLN A 58 -1.72 -3.17 3.00
N LEU A 59 -0.49 -2.81 3.40
CA LEU A 59 0.20 -3.43 4.53
C LEU A 59 -0.57 -3.23 5.84
N ARG A 60 -1.08 -2.02 6.11
CA ARG A 60 -1.91 -1.73 7.29
C ARG A 60 -3.22 -2.53 7.28
N ARG A 61 -3.86 -2.68 6.12
CA ARG A 61 -5.02 -3.57 5.97
C ARG A 61 -4.65 -5.01 6.26
N ALA A 62 -3.53 -5.52 5.74
CA ALA A 62 -3.10 -6.90 6.02
C ALA A 62 -2.93 -7.14 7.53
N ILE A 63 -2.40 -6.16 8.28
CA ILE A 63 -2.21 -6.28 9.74
C ILE A 63 -3.52 -6.50 10.51
N THR A 64 -4.69 -6.10 9.99
CA THR A 64 -5.97 -6.40 10.64
C THR A 64 -6.30 -7.90 10.62
N HIS A 65 -5.60 -8.71 9.81
CA HIS A 65 -5.67 -10.17 9.81
C HIS A 65 -4.58 -10.83 10.67
N SER A 66 -3.82 -10.04 11.43
CA SER A 66 -2.77 -10.60 12.29
C SER A 66 -3.35 -11.32 13.49
N VAL A 67 -2.61 -12.33 13.96
CA VAL A 67 -2.95 -13.06 15.18
C VAL A 67 -2.99 -12.10 16.36
N CYS A 68 -2.02 -11.19 16.50
CA CYS A 68 -2.01 -10.22 17.61
C CYS A 68 -3.17 -9.21 17.55
N HIS A 69 -3.67 -8.85 16.36
CA HIS A 69 -4.88 -8.04 16.25
C HIS A 69 -6.14 -8.78 16.75
N THR A 70 -6.19 -10.10 16.51
CA THR A 70 -7.34 -10.94 16.88
C THR A 70 -7.32 -11.35 18.36
N VAL A 71 -6.19 -11.84 18.85
CA VAL A 71 -6.07 -12.40 20.21
C VAL A 71 -5.69 -11.35 21.26
N GLN A 72 -5.28 -10.14 20.83
CA GLN A 72 -4.91 -9.00 21.68
C GLN A 72 -4.01 -9.42 22.86
N PRO A 73 -2.83 -10.01 22.56
CA PRO A 73 -1.89 -10.39 23.61
C PRO A 73 -1.36 -9.15 24.32
N ASP A 74 -0.82 -9.33 25.53
CA ASP A 74 -0.16 -8.25 26.25
C ASP A 74 0.95 -7.64 25.39
N VAL A 75 0.94 -6.31 25.29
CA VAL A 75 1.88 -5.52 24.48
C VAL A 75 3.29 -5.75 24.97
N ASP A 76 3.47 -5.87 26.29
CA ASP A 76 4.78 -6.02 26.92
C ASP A 76 5.50 -7.27 26.40
N ASN A 77 4.79 -8.32 25.98
CA ASN A 77 5.39 -9.52 25.35
C ASN A 77 6.23 -9.24 24.09
N PHE A 78 6.02 -8.10 23.45
CA PHE A 78 6.72 -7.71 22.23
C PHE A 78 7.88 -6.74 22.49
N TYR A 79 8.06 -6.24 23.71
CA TYR A 79 9.08 -5.26 24.06
C TYR A 79 9.94 -5.78 25.22
N GLN A 80 11.22 -5.41 25.23
CA GLN A 80 12.07 -5.61 26.40
C GLN A 80 11.69 -4.59 27.46
N GLU A 81 11.49 -5.04 28.70
CA GLU A 81 11.17 -4.14 29.81
C GLU A 81 12.42 -3.42 30.32
N ASP A 82 12.23 -2.26 30.96
CA ASP A 82 13.32 -1.49 31.54
C ASP A 82 14.02 -2.30 32.65
N GLY A 83 15.30 -2.59 32.45
CA GLY A 83 16.10 -3.38 33.40
C GLY A 83 15.92 -4.90 33.28
N GLU A 84 15.13 -5.39 32.32
CA GLU A 84 15.03 -6.82 32.05
C GLU A 84 16.36 -7.38 31.51
N PRO A 85 16.93 -8.41 32.14
CA PRO A 85 18.13 -9.05 31.63
C PRO A 85 17.94 -9.61 30.23
N ASP A 86 18.94 -9.46 29.36
CA ASP A 86 18.88 -9.91 27.96
C ASP A 86 18.52 -11.40 27.83
N ALA A 87 18.95 -12.25 28.78
CA ALA A 87 18.64 -13.68 28.77
C ALA A 87 17.13 -13.95 28.98
N ASP A 88 16.51 -13.24 29.93
CA ASP A 88 15.09 -13.36 30.24
C ASP A 88 14.26 -12.83 29.07
N TRP A 89 14.66 -11.67 28.54
CA TRP A 89 14.05 -11.11 27.33
C TRP A 89 14.15 -12.09 26.15
N GLN A 90 15.31 -12.68 25.89
CA GLN A 90 15.49 -13.65 24.81
C GLN A 90 14.53 -14.84 24.93
N GLN A 91 14.33 -15.36 26.15
CA GLN A 91 13.42 -16.47 26.40
C GLN A 91 11.96 -16.06 26.15
N ARG A 92 11.55 -14.90 26.69
CA ARG A 92 10.19 -14.35 26.53
C ARG A 92 9.88 -14.05 25.06
N ARG A 93 10.79 -13.36 24.38
CA ARG A 93 10.75 -13.09 22.94
C ARG A 93 10.58 -14.35 22.10
N ALA A 94 11.35 -15.41 22.39
CA ALA A 94 11.24 -16.66 21.65
C ALA A 94 9.86 -17.31 21.81
N ARG A 95 9.25 -17.19 22.98
CA ARG A 95 7.86 -17.63 23.25
C ARG A 95 6.86 -16.77 22.48
N THR A 96 6.94 -15.44 22.57
CA THR A 96 6.08 -14.50 21.82
C THR A 96 6.11 -14.78 20.32
N VAL A 97 7.30 -14.98 19.75
CA VAL A 97 7.46 -15.29 18.32
C VAL A 97 6.83 -16.62 17.95
N ARG A 98 6.98 -17.65 18.79
CA ARG A 98 6.38 -18.97 18.56
C ARG A 98 4.86 -18.89 18.58
N ASP A 99 4.31 -18.28 19.63
CA ASP A 99 2.89 -18.32 19.96
C ASP A 99 2.07 -17.39 19.05
N HIS A 100 2.67 -16.28 18.59
CA HIS A 100 1.96 -15.29 17.80
C HIS A 100 2.50 -15.13 16.38
N CYS A 101 3.81 -14.93 16.21
CA CYS A 101 4.36 -14.52 14.90
C CYS A 101 4.54 -15.69 13.93
N THR A 102 4.88 -16.87 14.43
CA THR A 102 5.20 -18.04 13.59
C THR A 102 3.99 -18.51 12.81
N VAL A 103 2.81 -18.47 13.44
CA VAL A 103 1.52 -18.86 12.86
C VAL A 103 0.76 -17.69 12.21
N CYS A 104 1.30 -16.47 12.26
CA CYS A 104 0.61 -15.28 11.76
C CYS A 104 0.62 -15.23 10.22
N PRO A 105 -0.54 -15.11 9.56
CA PRO A 105 -0.65 -15.13 8.10
C PRO A 105 -0.03 -13.90 7.44
N VAL A 106 0.26 -12.85 8.21
CA VAL A 106 0.74 -11.54 7.72
C VAL A 106 2.09 -11.14 8.28
N ARG A 107 2.90 -12.11 8.74
CA ARG A 107 4.20 -11.80 9.37
C ARG A 107 5.14 -11.03 8.43
N ALA A 108 5.14 -11.31 7.12
CA ALA A 108 5.98 -10.58 6.17
C ALA A 108 5.50 -9.14 5.97
N ALA A 109 4.18 -8.93 5.91
CA ALA A 109 3.60 -7.58 5.81
C ALA A 109 3.86 -6.76 7.08
N CYS A 110 3.76 -7.36 8.27
CA CYS A 110 4.10 -6.72 9.54
C CYS A 110 5.57 -6.28 9.59
N ALA A 111 6.51 -7.16 9.18
CA ALA A 111 7.93 -6.82 9.14
C ALA A 111 8.25 -5.72 8.11
N GLU A 112 7.65 -5.75 6.91
CA GLU A 112 7.87 -4.71 5.91
C GLU A 112 7.29 -3.37 6.35
N LEU A 113 6.10 -3.35 6.97
CA LEU A 113 5.52 -2.09 7.48
C LEU A 113 6.39 -1.50 8.57
N ALA A 114 6.85 -2.32 9.52
CA ALA A 114 7.76 -1.89 10.59
C ALA A 114 9.02 -1.22 10.01
N LEU A 115 9.64 -1.83 9.00
CA LEU A 115 10.79 -1.24 8.31
C LEU A 115 10.45 0.08 7.60
N ARG A 116 9.26 0.22 7.01
CA ARG A 116 8.85 1.49 6.38
C ARG A 116 8.52 2.58 7.37
N ASP A 117 7.99 2.25 8.53
CA ASP A 117 7.65 3.20 9.59
C ASP A 117 8.83 3.46 10.55
N ASP A 118 10.01 2.86 10.29
CA ASP A 118 11.21 2.94 11.13
C ASP A 118 11.04 2.33 12.53
N ASP A 119 10.00 1.51 12.70
CA ASP A 119 9.63 0.86 13.94
C ASP A 119 10.44 -0.43 14.14
N THR A 120 11.67 -0.25 14.61
CA THR A 120 12.61 -1.35 14.89
C THR A 120 12.59 -1.79 16.36
N VAL A 121 11.74 -1.18 17.19
CA VAL A 121 11.67 -1.44 18.62
C VAL A 121 10.71 -2.60 18.89
N GLY A 122 11.21 -3.62 19.59
CA GLY A 122 10.45 -4.83 19.91
C GLY A 122 10.36 -5.83 18.74
N VAL A 123 9.46 -6.80 18.87
CA VAL A 123 9.24 -7.86 17.88
C VAL A 123 8.25 -7.40 16.82
N ARG A 124 8.63 -7.49 15.54
CA ARG A 124 7.74 -7.22 14.39
C ARG A 124 7.85 -8.31 13.34
N GLY A 125 6.72 -8.90 12.96
CA GLY A 125 6.69 -9.99 11.98
C GLY A 125 7.58 -11.19 12.33
N GLY A 126 7.77 -11.45 13.63
CA GLY A 126 8.67 -12.49 14.13
C GLY A 126 10.16 -12.15 14.10
N LEU A 127 10.53 -10.91 13.77
CA LEU A 127 11.91 -10.43 13.80
C LEU A 127 12.19 -9.73 15.12
N ALA A 128 13.33 -10.06 15.71
CA ALA A 128 13.91 -9.36 16.84
C ALA A 128 14.38 -7.94 16.46
N PRO A 129 14.48 -7.00 17.43
CA PRO A 129 14.93 -5.63 17.19
C PRO A 129 16.26 -5.58 16.43
N GLU A 130 17.28 -6.32 16.89
CA GLU A 130 18.61 -6.36 16.27
C GLU A 130 18.58 -6.81 14.80
N LYS A 131 17.60 -7.64 14.42
CA LYS A 131 17.43 -8.10 13.03
C LYS A 131 16.68 -7.07 12.19
N LEU A 132 15.71 -6.35 12.78
CA LEU A 132 15.04 -5.23 12.13
C LEU A 132 16.03 -4.09 11.84
N THR A 133 16.84 -3.68 12.82
CA THR A 133 17.86 -2.64 12.65
C THR A 133 18.86 -3.00 11.55
N ARG A 134 19.37 -4.24 11.54
CA ARG A 134 20.27 -4.70 10.46
C ARG A 134 19.61 -4.65 9.09
N ARG A 135 18.33 -5.04 8.98
CA ARG A 135 17.59 -4.97 7.71
C ARG A 135 17.31 -3.54 7.28
N LEU A 136 16.95 -2.67 8.22
CA LEU A 136 16.74 -1.25 7.95
C LEU A 136 17.99 -0.64 7.30
N VAL A 137 19.17 -0.87 7.89
CA VAL A 137 20.46 -0.39 7.34
C VAL A 137 20.79 -1.03 6.00
N ALA A 138 20.61 -2.34 5.85
CA ALA A 138 20.93 -3.05 4.61
C ALA A 138 20.00 -2.68 3.44
N GLU A 139 18.77 -2.26 3.74
CA GLU A 139 17.71 -2.01 2.75
C GLU A 139 17.35 -0.52 2.62
N THR A 140 18.12 0.41 3.20
CA THR A 140 17.81 1.85 3.28
C THR A 140 17.36 2.43 1.94
N THR A 141 18.15 2.29 0.87
CA THR A 141 17.82 2.84 -0.46
C THR A 141 16.55 2.24 -1.06
N ARG A 142 16.22 0.99 -0.74
CA ARG A 142 14.96 0.36 -1.18
C ARG A 142 13.78 0.94 -0.38
N LEU A 143 13.92 1.03 0.93
CA LEU A 143 12.89 1.54 1.84
C LEU A 143 12.59 3.03 1.59
N GLU A 144 13.60 3.85 1.34
CA GLU A 144 13.43 5.26 0.95
C GLU A 144 12.60 5.40 -0.33
N ARG A 145 12.90 4.59 -1.35
CA ARG A 145 12.11 4.57 -2.59
C ARG A 145 10.66 4.12 -2.34
N ALA A 146 10.46 3.11 -1.50
CA ALA A 146 9.14 2.63 -1.14
C ALA A 146 8.33 3.69 -0.38
N ARG A 147 8.93 4.35 0.63
CA ARG A 147 8.36 5.46 1.40
C ARG A 147 8.01 6.64 0.50
N ALA A 148 8.89 7.02 -0.43
CA ALA A 148 8.64 8.10 -1.38
C ALA A 148 7.44 7.79 -2.31
N LEU A 149 7.31 6.53 -2.77
CA LEU A 149 6.16 6.12 -3.57
C LEU A 149 4.86 6.11 -2.75
N ASP A 150 4.90 5.65 -1.51
CA ASP A 150 3.76 5.70 -0.59
C ASP A 150 3.32 7.15 -0.33
N GLY A 151 4.29 8.06 -0.14
CA GLY A 151 4.05 9.50 0.03
C GLY A 151 3.36 10.13 -1.19
N ARG A 152 3.88 9.91 -2.40
CA ARG A 152 3.27 10.40 -3.65
C ARG A 152 1.85 9.87 -3.84
N THR A 153 1.62 8.59 -3.55
CA THR A 153 0.29 7.97 -3.67
C THR A 153 -0.69 8.57 -2.67
N ALA A 154 -0.25 8.79 -1.43
CA ALA A 154 -1.07 9.42 -0.39
C ALA A 154 -1.40 10.88 -0.73
N GLU A 155 -0.44 11.65 -1.25
CA GLU A 155 -0.64 13.01 -1.69
C GLU A 155 -1.63 13.11 -2.85
N ALA A 156 -1.46 12.29 -3.89
CA ALA A 156 -2.39 12.23 -5.02
C ALA A 156 -3.82 11.88 -4.56
N ARG A 157 -3.97 10.93 -3.63
CA ARG A 157 -5.27 10.59 -3.04
C ARG A 157 -5.88 11.76 -2.27
N ARG A 158 -5.09 12.45 -1.42
CA ARG A 158 -5.55 13.64 -0.66
C ARG A 158 -5.98 14.76 -1.59
N ALA A 159 -5.17 15.09 -2.60
CA ALA A 159 -5.48 16.12 -3.58
C ALA A 159 -6.82 15.85 -4.30
N ARG A 160 -7.07 14.59 -4.70
CA ARG A 160 -8.33 14.18 -5.33
C ARG A 160 -9.53 14.32 -4.39
N ILE A 161 -9.40 13.89 -3.14
CA ILE A 161 -10.47 14.02 -2.14
C ILE A 161 -10.76 15.50 -1.86
N ALA A 162 -9.71 16.30 -1.66
CA ALA A 162 -9.83 17.73 -1.42
C ALA A 162 -10.51 18.46 -2.59
N ALA A 163 -10.16 18.15 -3.83
CA ALA A 163 -10.81 18.73 -5.02
C ALA A 163 -12.30 18.35 -5.11
N GLY A 164 -12.67 17.12 -4.74
CA GLY A 164 -14.07 16.71 -4.65
C GLY A 164 -14.85 17.45 -3.55
N ALA A 165 -14.24 17.59 -2.37
CA ALA A 165 -14.83 18.32 -1.25
C ALA A 165 -15.01 19.81 -1.57
N GLU A 166 -14.05 20.42 -2.26
CA GLU A 166 -14.11 21.81 -2.69
C GLU A 166 -15.24 22.06 -3.69
N LEU A 167 -15.40 21.20 -4.69
CA LEU A 167 -16.51 21.28 -5.62
C LEU A 167 -17.86 21.18 -4.88
N GLN A 168 -18.00 20.22 -3.96
CA GLN A 168 -19.22 20.07 -3.16
C GLN A 168 -19.51 21.31 -2.31
N ARG A 169 -18.47 21.88 -1.68
CA ARG A 169 -18.58 23.10 -0.87
C ARG A 169 -19.07 24.28 -1.71
N LEU A 170 -18.46 24.52 -2.87
CA LEU A 170 -18.86 25.59 -3.79
C LEU A 170 -20.29 25.37 -4.30
N SER A 171 -20.63 24.17 -4.74
CA SER A 171 -21.99 23.86 -5.19
C SER A 171 -23.03 24.09 -4.09
N GLY A 172 -22.75 23.72 -2.85
CA GLY A 172 -23.66 23.92 -1.70
C GLY A 172 -23.86 25.38 -1.30
N GLN A 173 -22.81 26.20 -1.40
CA GLN A 173 -22.88 27.64 -1.08
C GLN A 173 -23.76 28.43 -2.06
N TYR A 174 -23.97 27.94 -3.27
CA TYR A 174 -24.57 28.70 -4.36
C TYR A 174 -25.93 28.16 -4.85
N LEU A 175 -26.63 27.36 -4.02
CA LEU A 175 -27.98 26.86 -4.31
C LEU A 175 -29.09 27.94 -4.26
N GLY A 176 -28.77 29.20 -3.92
CA GLY A 176 -29.72 30.31 -3.86
C GLY A 176 -29.69 31.23 -5.08
N THR A 177 -30.85 31.54 -5.66
CA THR A 177 -30.96 32.45 -6.83
C THR A 177 -30.95 33.94 -6.47
N SER A 178 -30.99 34.29 -5.17
CA SER A 178 -31.19 35.64 -4.64
C SER A 178 -29.95 36.56 -4.69
N GLY A 179 -28.86 36.15 -5.34
CA GLY A 179 -27.63 36.92 -5.46
C GLY A 179 -27.61 37.88 -6.66
N LYS A 180 -26.74 38.90 -6.60
CA LYS A 180 -26.48 39.81 -7.73
C LYS A 180 -26.04 39.04 -8.98
N PRO A 181 -26.46 39.43 -10.20
CA PRO A 181 -26.11 38.75 -11.45
C PRO A 181 -24.61 38.53 -11.64
N GLU A 182 -23.78 39.51 -11.31
CA GLU A 182 -22.32 39.46 -11.48
C GLU A 182 -21.70 38.37 -10.58
N LYS A 183 -22.17 38.29 -9.33
CA LYS A 183 -21.73 37.26 -8.38
C LYS A 183 -22.13 35.86 -8.81
N ARG A 184 -23.27 35.70 -9.49
CA ARG A 184 -23.66 34.39 -10.04
C ARG A 184 -22.70 33.93 -11.14
N LEU A 185 -22.27 34.83 -12.02
CA LEU A 185 -21.30 34.51 -13.07
C LEU A 185 -19.94 34.12 -12.49
N GLU A 186 -19.46 34.86 -11.49
CA GLU A 186 -18.23 34.53 -10.75
C GLU A 186 -18.32 33.14 -10.10
N ASN A 187 -19.43 32.83 -9.43
CA ASN A 187 -19.64 31.53 -8.79
C ASN A 187 -19.68 30.38 -9.80
N ILE A 188 -20.33 30.57 -10.95
CA ILE A 188 -20.36 29.58 -12.03
C ILE A 188 -18.95 29.29 -12.52
N GLU A 189 -18.11 30.31 -12.70
CA GLU A 189 -16.73 30.10 -13.15
C GLU A 189 -15.89 29.38 -12.08
N ASN A 190 -16.05 29.75 -10.81
CA ASN A 190 -15.39 29.05 -9.70
C ASN A 190 -15.78 27.56 -9.63
N ILE A 191 -17.08 27.24 -9.80
CA ILE A 191 -17.55 25.85 -9.87
C ILE A 191 -16.93 25.12 -11.07
N ARG A 192 -16.91 25.76 -12.25
CA ARG A 192 -16.33 25.17 -13.46
C ARG A 192 -14.84 24.87 -13.29
N GLU A 193 -14.08 25.79 -12.70
CA GLU A 193 -12.66 25.58 -12.43
C GLU A 193 -12.44 24.45 -11.42
N ALA A 194 -13.20 24.43 -10.32
CA ALA A 194 -13.13 23.34 -9.35
C ALA A 194 -13.47 21.97 -9.97
N ALA A 195 -14.47 21.93 -10.86
CA ALA A 195 -14.84 20.73 -11.60
C ALA A 195 -13.71 20.27 -12.54
N ARG A 196 -13.14 21.18 -13.34
CA ARG A 196 -11.98 20.90 -14.20
C ARG A 196 -10.84 20.31 -13.38
N ARG A 197 -10.49 20.94 -12.26
CA ARG A 197 -9.39 20.48 -11.40
C ARG A 197 -9.63 19.07 -10.85
N ARG A 198 -10.83 18.79 -10.38
CA ARG A 198 -11.22 17.46 -9.89
C ARG A 198 -11.11 16.42 -11.01
N ASP A 199 -11.61 16.74 -12.19
CA ASP A 199 -11.62 15.82 -13.34
C ASP A 199 -10.20 15.53 -13.85
N GLU A 200 -9.31 16.52 -13.88
CA GLU A 200 -7.87 16.32 -14.16
C GLU A 200 -7.22 15.32 -13.21
N LEU A 201 -7.47 15.46 -11.91
CA LEU A 201 -6.92 14.56 -10.88
C LEU A 201 -7.51 13.15 -10.99
N VAL A 202 -8.80 13.03 -11.31
CA VAL A 202 -9.44 11.73 -11.58
C VAL A 202 -8.86 11.09 -12.84
N ALA A 203 -8.67 11.85 -13.92
CA ALA A 203 -8.07 11.37 -15.16
C ALA A 203 -6.62 10.93 -14.97
N ALA A 204 -5.83 11.69 -14.21
CA ALA A 204 -4.47 11.30 -13.83
C ALA A 204 -4.44 9.98 -13.05
N TYR A 205 -5.34 9.82 -12.08
CA TYR A 205 -5.48 8.56 -11.33
C TYR A 205 -5.87 7.39 -12.23
N ARG A 206 -6.85 7.56 -13.13
CA ARG A 206 -7.28 6.53 -14.07
C ARG A 206 -6.15 6.08 -14.98
N ARG A 207 -5.40 7.02 -15.56
CA ARG A 207 -4.21 6.71 -16.38
C ARG A 207 -3.16 5.94 -15.58
N ALA A 208 -2.87 6.35 -14.35
CA ALA A 208 -1.91 5.66 -13.48
C ALA A 208 -2.38 4.24 -13.10
N ALA A 209 -3.68 4.01 -13.01
CA ALA A 209 -4.28 2.69 -12.78
C ALA A 209 -4.47 1.86 -14.06
N GLY A 210 -3.99 2.33 -15.22
CA GLY A 210 -4.13 1.63 -16.50
C GLY A 210 -5.55 1.67 -17.10
N TRP A 211 -6.45 2.51 -16.59
CA TRP A 211 -7.79 2.67 -17.15
C TRP A 211 -7.70 3.54 -18.41
N THR A 212 -7.95 2.94 -19.57
CA THR A 212 -8.11 3.69 -20.82
C THR A 212 -9.49 4.33 -20.89
N VAL A 213 -9.58 5.52 -21.51
CA VAL A 213 -10.87 6.14 -21.83
C VAL A 213 -11.58 5.20 -22.81
N ALA A 214 -12.85 4.86 -22.55
CA ALA A 214 -13.65 4.11 -23.52
C ALA A 214 -13.68 4.91 -24.84
N ALA A 215 -13.31 4.24 -25.93
CA ALA A 215 -13.28 4.82 -27.28
C ALA A 215 -14.69 5.09 -27.80
#